data_AF-C5FD87-F1
#
_entry.id   AF-C5FD87-F1
#
_cell.length_a   1.000
_cell.length_b   1.000
_cell.length_c   1.000
_cell.angle_alpha   90.00
_cell.angle_beta   90.00
_cell.angle_gamma   90.00
#
_symmetry.space_group_name_H-M   'P 1'
#
loop_
_entity.id
_entity.type
_entity.pdbx_description
1 polymer ?
#
loop_
_entity_poly.entity_id
_entity_poly.type
_entity_poly.pdbx_seq_one_letter_code
_entity_poly.pdbx_strand_id
1 'polypeptide(L)'
;MEFIAKTTTIPVPKVFEAGEDQKTNICLQIDGYLAQLRKLTGDRIMAVDGGALDVGLYQKRWLGPFNSVKEFHHSLAQGEPNNLGDDHTIHFAHADLAPRIIIVDENTGRINAIVDWERAGWYPEYWDFVQMDYDRPTMREMGGYTKLWKSFFTHIYADERSAMMDLNQRTVVPYPDGNLLEPLPDILPSFASHAKQLQKSFEILNL
;
A
#
# COMPACT_ATOMS: atom_id res chain seq x y z
N MET A 1 3.44 14.63 13.86
CA MET A 1 3.67 13.75 15.03
C MET A 1 4.79 14.26 15.96
N GLU A 2 5.69 15.16 15.55
CA GLU A 2 6.81 15.62 16.41
C GLU A 2 6.39 16.21 17.76
N PHE A 3 5.31 16.98 17.81
CA PHE A 3 4.82 17.54 19.07
C PHE A 3 4.49 16.43 20.07
N ILE A 4 3.66 15.44 19.66
CA ILE A 4 3.28 14.29 20.48
C ILE A 4 4.51 13.51 20.94
N ALA A 5 5.47 13.27 20.05
CA ALA A 5 6.72 12.58 20.36
C ALA A 5 7.58 13.32 21.40
N LYS A 6 7.56 14.66 21.37
CA LYS A 6 8.36 15.52 22.26
C LYS A 6 7.66 15.81 23.60
N THR A 7 6.33 15.77 23.64
CA THR A 7 5.55 16.22 24.81
C THR A 7 4.79 15.11 25.53
N THR A 8 4.81 13.88 25.01
CA THR A 8 4.07 12.75 25.59
C THR A 8 4.88 11.47 25.54
N THR A 9 4.42 10.44 26.25
CA THR A 9 4.93 9.07 26.17
C THR A 9 4.18 8.21 25.15
N ILE A 10 3.25 8.81 24.38
CA ILE A 10 2.45 8.08 23.40
C ILE A 10 3.38 7.62 22.27
N PRO A 11 3.46 6.32 21.98
CA PRO A 11 4.24 5.82 20.85
C PRO A 11 3.74 6.45 19.54
N VAL A 12 4.68 6.93 18.73
CA VAL A 12 4.39 7.49 17.40
C VAL A 12 5.06 6.64 16.31
N PRO A 13 4.58 6.71 15.07
CA PRO A 13 5.23 6.09 13.92
C PRO A 13 6.66 6.58 13.74
N LYS A 14 7.62 5.65 13.65
CA LYS A 14 9.07 5.93 13.58
C LYS A 14 9.82 5.08 12.55
N VAL A 15 9.11 4.44 11.62
CA VAL A 15 9.70 3.59 10.57
C VAL A 15 10.77 4.33 9.75
N PHE A 16 10.63 5.65 9.59
CA PHE A 16 11.58 6.50 8.86
C PHE A 16 12.97 6.61 9.51
N GLU A 17 13.05 6.40 10.82
CA GLU A 17 14.28 6.54 11.61
C GLU A 17 15.04 5.21 11.73
N ALA A 18 14.48 4.11 11.20
CA ALA A 18 15.07 2.78 11.27
C ALA A 18 16.32 2.63 10.37
N GLY A 19 17.27 1.82 10.81
CA GLY A 19 18.40 1.36 9.99
C GLY A 19 17.96 0.39 8.88
N GLU A 20 18.83 0.13 7.89
CA GLU A 20 18.49 -0.74 6.74
C GLU A 20 18.08 -2.16 7.14
N ASP A 21 18.78 -2.78 8.09
CA ASP A 21 18.45 -4.11 8.60
C ASP A 21 17.09 -4.12 9.32
N GLN A 22 16.79 -3.04 10.04
CA GLN A 22 15.51 -2.87 10.73
C GLN A 22 14.37 -2.67 9.72
N LYS A 23 14.58 -1.88 8.66
CA LYS A 23 13.59 -1.72 7.58
C LYS A 23 13.29 -3.06 6.91
N THR A 24 14.31 -3.90 6.70
CA THR A 24 14.14 -5.26 6.16
C THR A 24 13.28 -6.11 7.08
N ASN A 25 13.58 -6.13 8.37
CA ASN A 25 12.78 -6.85 9.36
C ASN A 25 11.33 -6.32 9.43
N ILE A 26 11.12 -5.01 9.32
CA ILE A 26 9.80 -4.38 9.29
C ILE A 26 9.02 -4.85 8.04
N CYS A 27 9.63 -4.84 6.85
CA CYS A 27 8.98 -5.32 5.62
C CYS A 27 8.55 -6.79 5.73
N LEU A 28 9.40 -7.67 6.30
CA LEU A 28 9.06 -9.08 6.52
C LEU A 28 7.91 -9.27 7.51
N GLN A 29 7.86 -8.47 8.57
CA GLN A 29 6.73 -8.50 9.51
C GLN A 29 5.43 -8.04 8.84
N ILE A 30 5.48 -7.01 7.98
CA ILE A 30 4.31 -6.54 7.23
C ILE A 30 3.81 -7.60 6.27
N ASP A 31 4.69 -8.30 5.55
CA ASP A 31 4.28 -9.45 4.72
C ASP A 31 3.51 -10.48 5.56
N GLY A 32 4.05 -10.82 6.73
CA GLY A 32 3.40 -11.71 7.68
C GLY A 32 2.04 -11.21 8.16
N TYR A 33 1.85 -9.90 8.33
CA TYR A 33 0.55 -9.29 8.66
C TYR A 33 -0.42 -9.34 7.49
N LEU A 34 0.01 -8.98 6.28
CA LEU A 34 -0.81 -9.06 5.07
C LEU A 34 -1.26 -10.51 4.83
N ALA A 35 -0.37 -11.48 5.01
CA ALA A 35 -0.69 -12.90 4.94
C ALA A 35 -1.73 -13.34 5.98
N GLN A 36 -1.78 -12.69 7.16
CA GLN A 36 -2.83 -12.93 8.15
C GLN A 36 -4.16 -12.31 7.75
N LEU A 37 -4.17 -11.05 7.27
CA LEU A 37 -5.40 -10.38 6.82
C LEU A 37 -6.04 -11.13 5.65
N ARG A 38 -5.25 -11.66 4.72
CA ARG A 38 -5.72 -12.46 3.59
C ARG A 38 -6.40 -13.77 3.96
N LYS A 39 -6.17 -14.29 5.17
CA LYS A 39 -6.92 -15.47 5.64
C LYS A 39 -8.39 -15.12 5.95
N LEU A 40 -8.70 -13.84 6.12
CA LEU A 40 -10.05 -13.34 6.32
C LEU A 40 -10.67 -13.07 4.95
N THR A 41 -11.41 -14.06 4.44
CA THR A 41 -12.13 -13.95 3.17
C THR A 41 -13.48 -13.26 3.37
N GLY A 42 -14.02 -12.69 2.28
CA GLY A 42 -15.38 -12.16 2.21
C GLY A 42 -16.07 -12.57 0.91
N ASP A 43 -17.37 -12.34 0.86
CA ASP A 43 -18.22 -12.56 -0.32
C ASP A 43 -18.60 -11.26 -1.04
N ARG A 44 -18.37 -10.11 -0.39
CA ARG A 44 -18.78 -8.78 -0.86
C ARG A 44 -17.68 -7.76 -0.60
N ILE A 45 -17.65 -6.73 -1.45
CA ILE A 45 -16.73 -5.60 -1.31
C ILE A 45 -17.43 -4.51 -0.51
N MET A 46 -16.97 -4.28 0.72
CA MET A 46 -17.65 -3.40 1.68
C MET A 46 -16.74 -3.01 2.86
N ALA A 47 -17.08 -1.93 3.55
CA ALA A 47 -16.39 -1.52 4.77
C ALA A 47 -16.65 -2.48 5.94
N VAL A 48 -15.87 -2.37 7.02
CA VAL A 48 -16.03 -3.22 8.23
C VAL A 48 -17.46 -3.19 8.79
N ASP A 49 -18.12 -2.04 8.70
CA ASP A 49 -19.50 -1.83 9.17
C ASP A 49 -20.58 -2.28 8.16
N GLY A 50 -20.18 -2.86 7.03
CA GLY A 50 -21.06 -3.25 5.92
C GLY A 50 -21.44 -2.12 4.98
N GLY A 51 -20.89 -0.91 5.18
CA GLY A 51 -21.15 0.26 4.37
C GLY A 51 -20.23 0.42 3.16
N ALA A 52 -20.20 1.65 2.64
CA ALA A 52 -19.35 2.05 1.53
C ALA A 52 -17.89 2.21 1.96
N LEU A 53 -16.98 1.86 1.07
CA LEU A 53 -15.53 2.02 1.22
C LEU A 53 -15.11 3.44 0.84
N ASP A 54 -14.15 4.03 1.57
CA ASP A 54 -13.42 5.20 1.08
C ASP A 54 -12.25 4.74 0.20
N VAL A 55 -12.36 4.99 -1.12
CA VAL A 55 -11.33 4.66 -2.12
C VAL A 55 -10.63 5.90 -2.66
N GLY A 56 -10.81 7.04 -1.99
CA GLY A 56 -10.30 8.32 -2.42
C GLY A 56 -8.79 8.46 -2.26
N LEU A 57 -8.09 8.90 -3.32
CA LEU A 57 -6.67 9.24 -3.24
C LEU A 57 -6.42 10.63 -2.61
N TYR A 58 -7.09 11.69 -3.10
CA TYR A 58 -6.92 13.05 -2.57
C TYR A 58 -8.17 13.57 -1.84
N GLN A 59 -9.34 13.07 -2.21
CA GLN A 59 -10.63 13.46 -1.65
C GLN A 59 -11.43 12.19 -1.37
N LYS A 60 -12.23 12.20 -0.30
CA LYS A 60 -13.06 11.04 0.07
C LYS A 60 -13.95 10.64 -1.10
N ARG A 61 -13.91 9.36 -1.44
CA ARG A 61 -14.73 8.79 -2.51
C ARG A 61 -15.34 7.50 -2.01
N TRP A 62 -16.62 7.58 -1.67
CA TRP A 62 -17.38 6.46 -1.11
C TRP A 62 -17.93 5.58 -2.23
N LEU A 63 -17.60 4.29 -2.21
CA LEU A 63 -18.11 3.30 -3.17
C LEU A 63 -18.64 2.06 -2.47
N GLY A 64 -19.70 1.49 -3.02
CA GLY A 64 -20.25 0.20 -2.59
C GLY A 64 -21.35 0.33 -1.53
N PRO A 65 -21.70 -0.79 -0.87
CA PRO A 65 -21.11 -2.13 -1.04
C PRO A 65 -21.39 -2.75 -2.42
N PHE A 66 -20.54 -3.70 -2.86
CA PHE A 66 -20.70 -4.43 -4.13
C PHE A 66 -20.72 -5.94 -3.92
N ASN A 67 -21.37 -6.66 -4.83
CA ASN A 67 -21.45 -8.12 -4.78
C ASN A 67 -20.35 -8.82 -5.59
N SER A 68 -19.57 -8.07 -6.36
CA SER A 68 -18.47 -8.62 -7.15
C SER A 68 -17.33 -7.61 -7.37
N VAL A 69 -16.14 -8.15 -7.62
CA VAL A 69 -14.95 -7.38 -8.04
C VAL A 69 -15.23 -6.58 -9.31
N LYS A 70 -15.97 -7.16 -10.26
CA LYS A 70 -16.37 -6.49 -11.50
C LYS A 70 -17.19 -5.22 -11.28
N GLU A 71 -18.21 -5.29 -10.42
CA GLU A 71 -19.03 -4.13 -10.06
C GLU A 71 -18.20 -3.03 -9.40
N PHE A 72 -17.28 -3.44 -8.52
CA PHE A 72 -16.33 -2.54 -7.88
C PHE A 72 -15.41 -1.87 -8.89
N HIS A 73 -14.75 -2.61 -9.79
CA HIS A 73 -13.85 -2.05 -10.80
C HIS A 73 -14.57 -1.13 -11.79
N HIS A 74 -15.77 -1.50 -12.24
CA HIS A 74 -16.59 -0.64 -13.08
C HIS A 74 -16.89 0.70 -12.40
N SER A 75 -17.27 0.64 -11.13
CA SER A 75 -17.57 1.84 -10.32
C SER A 75 -16.32 2.66 -10.04
N LEU A 76 -15.21 2.01 -9.68
CA LEU A 76 -13.90 2.63 -9.42
C LEU A 76 -13.41 3.38 -10.66
N ALA A 77 -13.59 2.79 -11.84
CA ALA A 77 -13.18 3.37 -13.11
C ALA A 77 -14.08 4.50 -13.62
N GLN A 78 -15.20 4.82 -12.95
CA GLN A 78 -16.13 5.86 -13.40
C GLN A 78 -16.65 5.62 -14.83
N GLY A 79 -16.81 4.35 -15.21
CA GLY A 79 -17.24 3.97 -16.56
C GLY A 79 -16.11 3.90 -17.60
N GLU A 80 -14.89 4.29 -17.25
CA GLU A 80 -13.73 4.14 -18.12
C GLU A 80 -13.31 2.66 -18.28
N PRO A 81 -12.73 2.28 -19.43
CA PRO A 81 -12.06 1.00 -19.57
C PRO A 81 -10.92 0.85 -18.55
N ASN A 82 -10.75 -0.36 -18.01
CA ASN A 82 -9.67 -0.70 -17.09
C ASN A 82 -9.21 -2.15 -17.33
N ASN A 83 -7.97 -2.45 -16.92
CA ASN A 83 -7.36 -3.78 -17.05
C ASN A 83 -7.00 -4.37 -15.68
N LEU A 84 -7.84 -4.11 -14.65
CA LEU A 84 -7.59 -4.60 -13.29
C LEU A 84 -7.88 -6.10 -13.13
N GLY A 85 -8.56 -6.72 -14.10
CA GLY A 85 -9.05 -8.11 -14.01
C GLY A 85 -10.22 -8.23 -13.04
N ASP A 86 -11.17 -9.13 -13.31
CA ASP A 86 -12.38 -9.29 -12.48
C ASP A 86 -12.35 -10.55 -11.60
N ASP A 87 -11.36 -11.43 -11.82
CA ASP A 87 -11.21 -12.73 -11.16
C ASP A 87 -10.23 -12.62 -9.98
N HIS A 88 -10.64 -11.87 -8.96
CA HIS A 88 -9.87 -11.70 -7.72
C HIS A 88 -10.62 -12.26 -6.53
N THR A 89 -9.90 -12.88 -5.60
CA THR A 89 -10.48 -13.22 -4.30
C THR A 89 -10.74 -11.96 -3.50
N ILE A 90 -11.82 -11.96 -2.72
CA ILE A 90 -12.14 -10.87 -1.80
C ILE A 90 -11.55 -11.18 -0.42
N HIS A 91 -10.68 -10.31 0.07
CA HIS A 91 -10.00 -10.43 1.35
C HIS A 91 -10.14 -9.17 2.19
N PHE A 92 -9.99 -9.33 3.50
CA PHE A 92 -9.86 -8.21 4.40
C PHE A 92 -8.55 -7.46 4.14
N ALA A 93 -8.64 -6.14 4.03
CA ALA A 93 -7.51 -5.26 3.77
C ALA A 93 -7.53 -4.07 4.74
N HIS A 94 -6.36 -3.51 5.03
CA HIS A 94 -6.25 -2.28 5.79
C HIS A 94 -6.66 -1.05 4.95
N ALA A 95 -6.39 -1.11 3.65
CA ALA A 95 -6.70 -0.10 2.62
C ALA A 95 -6.04 1.26 2.77
N ASP A 96 -5.16 1.42 3.76
CA ASP A 96 -4.35 2.63 3.98
C ASP A 96 -3.01 2.30 4.64
N LEU A 97 -2.49 1.10 4.37
CA LEU A 97 -1.25 0.63 5.00
C LEU A 97 -0.07 1.48 4.52
N ALA A 98 0.65 2.10 5.45
CA ALA A 98 1.72 3.03 5.14
C ALA A 98 2.71 3.15 6.31
N PRO A 99 4.00 3.49 6.08
CA PRO A 99 4.96 3.71 7.16
C PRO A 99 4.49 4.70 8.24
N ARG A 100 3.69 5.70 7.82
CA ARG A 100 3.12 6.72 8.72
C ARG A 100 2.09 6.19 9.72
N ILE A 101 1.61 4.95 9.58
CA ILE A 101 0.65 4.34 10.51
C ILE A 101 1.20 3.07 11.19
N ILE A 102 2.51 2.84 11.09
CA ILE A 102 3.20 1.70 11.70
C ILE A 102 4.08 2.18 12.86
N ILE A 103 3.83 1.64 14.05
CA ILE A 103 4.61 1.92 15.26
C ILE A 103 5.61 0.80 15.45
N VAL A 104 6.89 1.16 15.55
CA VAL A 104 8.01 0.21 15.67
C VAL A 104 8.81 0.48 16.94
N ASP A 105 9.37 -0.59 17.50
CA ASP A 105 10.43 -0.49 18.50
C ASP A 105 11.76 -0.13 17.81
N GLU A 106 12.33 1.02 18.19
CA GLU A 106 13.55 1.56 17.57
C GLU A 106 14.80 0.72 17.79
N ASN A 107 14.83 -0.10 18.84
CA ASN A 107 16.01 -0.91 19.17
C ASN A 107 16.00 -2.23 18.38
N THR A 108 14.81 -2.79 18.16
CA THR A 108 14.64 -4.15 17.62
C THR A 108 14.06 -4.18 16.20
N GLY A 109 13.45 -3.09 15.73
CA GLY A 109 12.70 -3.08 14.47
C GLY A 109 11.41 -3.91 14.52
N ARG A 110 10.95 -4.30 15.71
CA ARG A 110 9.69 -5.02 15.89
C ARG A 110 8.50 -4.09 15.70
N ILE A 111 7.49 -4.51 14.95
CA ILE A 111 6.22 -3.79 14.84
C ILE A 111 5.44 -4.01 16.13
N ASN A 112 5.11 -2.89 16.80
CA ASN A 112 4.30 -2.89 18.02
C ASN A 112 2.82 -2.66 17.71
N ALA A 113 2.50 -1.88 16.68
CA ALA A 113 1.12 -1.65 16.25
C ALA A 113 1.04 -1.19 14.79
N ILE A 114 -0.07 -1.52 14.16
CA ILE A 114 -0.57 -0.93 12.91
C ILE A 114 -1.86 -0.20 13.30
N VAL A 115 -1.94 1.10 13.04
CA VAL A 115 -3.07 1.96 13.43
C VAL A 115 -3.79 2.51 12.20
N ASP A 116 -4.86 3.28 12.41
CA ASP A 116 -5.61 3.94 11.33
C ASP A 116 -6.44 3.00 10.43
N TRP A 117 -7.23 2.14 11.07
CA TRP A 117 -8.11 1.16 10.42
C TRP A 117 -9.41 1.75 9.85
N GLU A 118 -9.54 3.07 9.71
CA GLU A 118 -10.82 3.71 9.33
C GLU A 118 -11.27 3.36 7.91
N ARG A 119 -10.34 2.94 7.04
CA ARG A 119 -10.60 2.51 5.67
C ARG A 119 -10.69 0.99 5.52
N ALA A 120 -10.53 0.23 6.60
CA ALA A 120 -10.50 -1.21 6.53
C ALA A 120 -11.81 -1.80 6.01
N GLY A 121 -11.71 -2.95 5.37
CA GLY A 121 -12.87 -3.61 4.77
C GLY A 121 -12.47 -4.80 3.91
N TRP A 122 -13.42 -5.27 3.11
CA TRP A 122 -13.22 -6.34 2.15
C TRP A 122 -13.00 -5.78 0.76
N TYR A 123 -11.86 -6.12 0.16
CA TYR A 123 -11.35 -5.60 -1.10
C TYR A 123 -10.81 -6.75 -1.97
N PRO A 124 -10.57 -6.51 -3.28
CA PRO A 124 -9.77 -7.43 -4.10
C PRO A 124 -8.39 -7.69 -3.47
N GLU A 125 -7.88 -8.92 -3.60
CA GLU A 125 -6.65 -9.41 -2.94
C GLU A 125 -5.37 -8.59 -3.17
N TYR A 126 -5.34 -7.82 -4.25
CA TYR A 126 -4.22 -6.95 -4.63
C TYR A 126 -4.21 -5.60 -3.89
N TRP A 127 -5.33 -5.21 -3.25
CA TRP A 127 -5.61 -3.82 -2.91
C TRP A 127 -4.54 -3.15 -2.03
N ASP A 128 -4.16 -3.78 -0.92
CA ASP A 128 -3.14 -3.22 -0.02
C ASP A 128 -1.78 -3.06 -0.73
N PHE A 129 -1.37 -4.03 -1.55
CA PHE A 129 -0.11 -3.92 -2.29
C PHE A 129 -0.10 -2.76 -3.28
N VAL A 130 -1.23 -2.57 -3.97
CA VAL A 130 -1.39 -1.49 -4.94
C VAL A 130 -1.47 -0.13 -4.22
N GLN A 131 -2.26 0.00 -3.14
CA GLN A 131 -2.37 1.24 -2.37
C GLN A 131 -1.07 1.65 -1.70
N MET A 132 -0.29 0.70 -1.16
CA MET A 132 1.02 0.97 -0.56
C MET A 132 2.02 1.59 -1.54
N ASP A 133 1.83 1.38 -2.84
CA ASP A 133 2.64 2.03 -3.87
C ASP A 133 2.10 3.41 -4.28
N TYR A 134 0.81 3.67 -4.10
CA TYR A 134 0.23 5.00 -4.22
C TYR A 134 0.44 5.86 -3.01
N ASP A 135 0.90 5.32 -1.88
CA ASP A 135 1.11 6.09 -0.66
C ASP A 135 1.99 7.30 -0.98
N ARG A 136 1.30 8.44 -1.16
CA ARG A 136 1.91 9.61 -1.75
C ARG A 136 2.70 10.25 -0.62
N PRO A 137 4.03 10.33 -0.76
CA PRO A 137 4.85 10.94 0.27
C PRO A 137 4.30 12.33 0.52
N THR A 138 4.15 12.69 1.78
CA THR A 138 4.63 14.00 2.23
C THR A 138 6.07 14.14 1.73
N MET A 139 6.22 14.60 0.48
CA MET A 139 7.39 14.82 -0.37
C MET A 139 8.80 14.69 0.24
N ARG A 140 9.16 13.54 0.80
CA ARG A 140 10.53 13.15 1.15
C ARG A 140 10.65 11.66 0.90
N GLU A 141 11.73 11.23 0.26
CA GLU A 141 12.11 9.81 0.25
C GLU A 141 11.89 9.26 1.66
N MET A 142 11.07 8.21 1.79
CA MET A 142 10.79 7.55 3.08
C MET A 142 12.02 6.73 3.53
N GLY A 143 13.20 7.34 3.54
CA GLY A 143 14.46 6.74 3.95
C GLY A 143 14.78 5.41 3.26
N GLY A 144 14.41 5.19 2.00
CA GLY A 144 14.63 3.90 1.32
C GLY A 144 13.55 2.83 1.55
N TYR A 145 12.57 3.05 2.44
CA TYR A 145 11.47 2.11 2.68
C TYR A 145 10.69 1.78 1.41
N THR A 146 10.37 2.78 0.58
CA THR A 146 9.68 2.56 -0.70
C THR A 146 10.50 1.70 -1.66
N LYS A 147 11.84 1.86 -1.68
CA LYS A 147 12.73 1.03 -2.52
C LYS A 147 12.75 -0.40 -2.01
N LEU A 148 12.84 -0.58 -0.70
CA LEU A 148 12.87 -1.88 -0.06
C LEU A 148 11.54 -2.62 -0.20
N TRP A 149 10.42 -1.96 0.08
CA TRP A 149 9.07 -2.46 -0.17
C TRP A 149 8.90 -2.90 -1.62
N LYS A 150 9.31 -2.04 -2.56
CA LYS A 150 9.29 -2.37 -3.98
C LYS A 150 10.08 -3.64 -4.27
N SER A 151 11.26 -3.81 -3.68
CA SER A 151 12.07 -5.01 -3.89
C SER A 151 11.41 -6.30 -3.37
N PHE A 152 10.59 -6.23 -2.32
CA PHE A 152 9.94 -7.40 -1.75
C PHE A 152 8.62 -7.76 -2.47
N PHE A 153 7.83 -6.77 -2.90
CA PHE A 153 6.42 -7.01 -3.24
C PHE A 153 6.02 -6.61 -4.67
N THR A 154 6.88 -5.94 -5.46
CA THR A 154 6.47 -5.40 -6.78
C THR A 154 6.10 -6.44 -7.84
N HIS A 155 6.43 -7.72 -7.62
CA HIS A 155 6.11 -8.76 -8.59
C HIS A 155 4.73 -9.38 -8.39
N ILE A 156 4.18 -9.30 -7.19
CA ILE A 156 2.86 -9.84 -6.87
C ILE A 156 1.89 -8.68 -7.17
N TYR A 157 1.12 -8.78 -8.25
CA TYR A 157 0.17 -7.76 -8.77
C TYR A 157 0.77 -6.59 -9.55
N ALA A 158 1.83 -6.82 -10.34
CA ALA A 158 2.43 -5.80 -11.20
C ALA A 158 1.47 -5.26 -12.27
N ASP A 159 0.57 -6.10 -12.78
CA ASP A 159 -0.39 -5.75 -13.82
C ASP A 159 -1.51 -4.87 -13.24
N GLU A 160 -2.09 -5.27 -12.10
CA GLU A 160 -3.11 -4.50 -11.37
C GLU A 160 -2.57 -3.16 -10.91
N ARG A 161 -1.32 -3.14 -10.42
CA ARG A 161 -0.61 -1.91 -10.09
C ARG A 161 -0.56 -0.98 -11.30
N SER A 162 -0.12 -1.48 -12.45
CA SER A 162 0.04 -0.69 -13.68
C SER A 162 -1.31 -0.21 -14.22
N ALA A 163 -2.33 -1.08 -14.20
CA ALA A 163 -3.69 -0.75 -14.58
C ALA A 163 -4.33 0.31 -13.67
N MET A 164 -4.09 0.21 -12.35
CA MET A 164 -4.52 1.23 -11.41
C MET A 164 -3.82 2.58 -11.67
N MET A 165 -2.57 2.57 -12.16
CA MET A 165 -1.79 3.81 -12.36
C MET A 165 -2.35 4.59 -13.52
N ASP A 166 -2.55 3.88 -14.62
CA ASP A 166 -3.25 4.37 -15.80
C ASP A 166 -4.66 4.88 -15.44
N LEU A 167 -5.42 4.10 -14.68
CA LEU A 167 -6.78 4.48 -14.29
C LEU A 167 -6.80 5.74 -13.44
N ASN A 168 -5.93 5.85 -12.45
CA ASN A 168 -5.84 7.02 -11.58
C ASN A 168 -5.43 8.27 -12.36
N GLN A 169 -4.51 8.14 -13.32
CA GLN A 169 -4.10 9.25 -14.18
C GLN A 169 -5.26 9.79 -15.02
N ARG A 170 -6.18 8.91 -15.46
CA ARG A 170 -7.33 9.29 -16.30
C ARG A 170 -8.54 9.77 -15.50
N THR A 171 -8.75 9.24 -14.29
CA THR A 171 -10.02 9.41 -13.55
C THR A 171 -9.91 10.29 -12.31
N VAL A 172 -8.70 10.52 -11.79
CA VAL A 172 -8.51 11.30 -10.56
C VAL A 172 -7.98 12.69 -10.93
N VAL A 173 -8.84 13.69 -10.76
CA VAL A 173 -8.45 15.10 -10.91
C VAL A 173 -7.45 15.46 -9.80
N PRO A 174 -6.37 16.22 -10.09
CA PRO A 174 -5.44 16.70 -9.08
C PRO A 174 -6.12 17.60 -8.05
N TYR A 175 -5.36 18.07 -7.05
CA TYR A 175 -5.83 19.01 -6.04
C TYR A 175 -6.63 20.19 -6.65
N PRO A 176 -7.53 20.83 -5.88
CA PRO A 176 -8.38 21.93 -6.35
C PRO A 176 -7.64 23.14 -6.94
N ASP A 177 -6.32 23.24 -6.73
CA ASP A 177 -5.45 24.28 -7.28
C ASP A 177 -4.96 23.98 -8.71
N GLY A 178 -5.34 22.83 -9.29
CA GLY A 178 -5.03 22.48 -10.68
C GLY A 178 -3.61 21.97 -10.92
N ASN A 179 -2.80 21.80 -9.86
CA ASN A 179 -1.44 21.29 -10.01
C ASN A 179 -1.45 19.77 -10.16
N LEU A 180 -1.28 19.29 -11.40
CA LEU A 180 -0.75 17.95 -11.66
C LEU A 180 0.65 17.88 -11.03
N LEU A 181 0.98 16.78 -10.34
CA LEU A 181 2.38 16.50 -10.04
C LEU A 181 3.15 16.54 -11.37
N GLU A 182 4.30 17.23 -11.38
CA GLU A 182 5.21 17.20 -12.51
C GLU A 182 5.42 15.74 -12.96
N PRO A 183 5.44 15.46 -14.27
CA PRO A 183 5.63 14.11 -14.77
C PRO A 183 6.93 13.53 -14.18
N LEU A 184 6.84 12.29 -13.69
CA LEU A 184 8.00 11.54 -13.21
C LEU A 184 9.09 11.55 -14.30
N PRO A 185 10.34 11.95 -13.99
CA PRO A 185 11.46 11.69 -14.87
C PRO A 185 11.59 10.18 -15.07
N ASP A 186 11.61 9.76 -16.33
CA ASP A 186 11.71 8.40 -16.88
C ASP A 186 11.92 7.26 -15.87
N ILE A 187 10.96 6.33 -15.86
CA ILE A 187 11.09 5.01 -15.23
C ILE A 187 12.31 4.31 -15.86
N LEU A 188 13.40 4.23 -15.10
CA LEU A 188 14.67 3.63 -15.54
C LEU A 188 14.47 2.16 -15.99
N PRO A 189 15.07 1.71 -17.11
CA PRO A 189 14.88 0.37 -17.68
C PRO A 189 15.51 -0.83 -16.93
N SER A 190 15.81 -0.80 -15.63
CA SER A 190 16.76 -1.80 -15.05
C SER A 190 16.36 -2.55 -13.78
N PHE A 191 15.08 -2.67 -13.42
CA PHE A 191 14.70 -3.49 -12.24
C PHE A 191 14.98 -4.99 -12.40
N ALA A 192 15.16 -5.50 -13.63
CA ALA A 192 15.52 -6.90 -13.88
C ALA A 192 16.96 -7.27 -13.41
N SER A 193 17.85 -6.29 -13.25
CA SER A 193 19.27 -6.53 -12.96
C SER A 193 19.59 -6.67 -11.46
N HIS A 194 18.83 -6.03 -10.58
CA HIS A 194 19.13 -6.00 -9.13
C HIS A 194 18.52 -7.20 -8.37
N ALA A 195 17.41 -7.75 -8.87
CA ALA A 195 16.72 -8.89 -8.26
C ALA A 195 17.61 -10.15 -8.20
N LYS A 196 18.39 -10.42 -9.26
CA LYS A 196 19.34 -11.55 -9.28
C LYS A 196 20.53 -11.39 -8.32
N GLN A 197 20.91 -10.15 -7.99
CA GLN A 197 21.99 -9.88 -7.04
C GLN A 197 21.50 -10.06 -5.60
N LEU A 198 20.30 -9.59 -5.28
CA LEU A 198 19.71 -9.73 -3.94
C LEU A 198 19.35 -11.19 -3.63
N GLN A 199 18.85 -11.95 -4.61
CA GLN A 199 18.54 -13.36 -4.43
C GLN A 199 19.79 -14.20 -4.08
N LYS A 200 20.95 -13.88 -4.67
CA LYS A 200 22.24 -14.51 -4.33
C LYS A 200 22.73 -14.14 -2.93
N SER A 201 22.52 -12.93 -2.45
CA SER A 201 22.93 -12.55 -1.08
C SER A 201 22.07 -13.24 -0.01
N PHE A 202 20.79 -13.52 -0.29
CA PHE A 202 19.91 -14.23 0.64
C PHE A 202 20.17 -15.76 0.70
N GLU A 203 20.69 -16.36 -0.38
CA GLU A 203 21.12 -17.77 -0.36
C GLU A 203 22.45 -17.98 0.40
N ILE A 204 23.33 -16.99 0.41
CA ILE A 204 24.63 -17.07 1.10
C ILE A 204 24.51 -16.89 2.62
N LEU A 205 23.45 -16.23 3.11
CA LEU A 205 23.21 -16.00 4.54
C LEU A 205 22.46 -17.17 5.25
N ASN A 206 22.09 -18.22 4.51
CA ASN A 206 21.39 -19.40 5.03
C ASN A 206 22.21 -20.71 4.90
N LEU A 207 23.55 -20.62 4.89
CA LEU A 207 24.48 -21.75 5.03
C LEU A 207 25.47 -21.51 6.17
#